data_AF-A0A954NNG5-F1
#
_entry.id   AF-A0A954NNG5-F1
#
_cell.length_a   1.000
_cell.length_b   1.000
_cell.length_c   1.000
_cell.angle_alpha   90.00
_cell.angle_beta   90.00
_cell.angle_gamma   90.00
#
_symmetry.space_group_name_H-M   'P 1'
#
loop_
_entity.id
_entity.type
_entity.pdbx_description
1 polymer ?
#
loop_
_entity_poly.entity_id
_entity_poly.type
_entity_poly.pdbx_seq_one_letter_code
_entity_poly.pdbx_strand_id
1 'polypeptide(L)'
;DTAAAADSSGIGTSALTDTGVDVVGTIDGTSFTGSGNVLTATSGLAQGVSVQFATDAADATLTVNGAQGSVAVTDNSLIFQIGPNENQTAKVSISKVNPTSLGAGVTGNQFGNLNSIDITSASGAQDAIAVIDKSIDDVTNLRGDLGAFQQNTLNSTANNLRATLENTVSAESVIRDTDFAEEIANFTKQQVLVQAGTSVLSNANQQPQLVLSLLR
;
A
#
# COMPACT_ATOMS: atom_id res chain seq x y z
N ASP A 1 -47.89 48.99 -48.41
CA ASP A 1 -46.67 49.15 -49.19
C ASP A 1 -45.49 49.08 -48.24
N THR A 2 -44.50 48.28 -48.62
CA THR A 2 -43.11 48.22 -48.14
C THR A 2 -42.79 47.84 -46.67
N ALA A 3 -42.13 46.68 -46.55
CA ALA A 3 -41.30 46.24 -45.44
C ALA A 3 -39.92 46.94 -45.45
N ALA A 4 -39.27 47.11 -44.29
CA ALA A 4 -37.81 47.15 -44.17
C ALA A 4 -37.36 46.98 -42.70
N ALA A 5 -36.28 46.23 -42.52
CA ALA A 5 -35.65 45.82 -41.27
C ALA A 5 -34.59 46.84 -40.74
N ALA A 6 -34.25 46.67 -39.45
CA ALA A 6 -32.97 46.86 -38.76
C ALA A 6 -32.06 48.07 -39.10
N ASP A 7 -31.67 48.86 -38.09
CA ASP A 7 -30.32 48.76 -37.46
C ASP A 7 -30.15 49.71 -36.25
N SER A 8 -29.39 49.18 -35.28
CA SER A 8 -28.59 49.71 -34.16
C SER A 8 -28.72 51.15 -33.63
N SER A 9 -28.71 51.28 -32.29
CA SER A 9 -27.53 51.72 -31.52
C SER A 9 -27.93 52.24 -30.13
N GLY A 10 -27.52 51.56 -29.06
CA GLY A 10 -27.55 52.14 -27.71
C GLY A 10 -27.67 51.17 -26.54
N ILE A 11 -26.81 50.14 -26.45
CA ILE A 11 -26.66 49.37 -25.21
C ILE A 11 -25.66 50.11 -24.31
N GLY A 12 -26.19 50.77 -23.27
CA GLY A 12 -25.42 51.19 -22.11
C GLY A 12 -25.11 49.97 -21.24
N THR A 13 -23.84 49.58 -21.20
CA THR A 13 -23.31 48.53 -20.33
C THR A 13 -23.23 49.04 -18.89
N SER A 14 -24.32 48.90 -18.13
CA SER A 14 -24.22 48.89 -16.66
C SER A 14 -23.85 47.48 -16.23
N ALA A 15 -22.54 47.23 -16.12
CA ALA A 15 -22.04 46.03 -15.47
C ALA A 15 -22.54 46.01 -14.02
N LEU A 16 -23.48 45.13 -13.70
CA LEU A 16 -23.75 44.71 -12.33
C LEU A 16 -22.51 43.94 -11.88
N THR A 17 -21.58 44.58 -11.18
CA THR A 17 -20.51 43.86 -10.48
C THR A 17 -21.12 43.27 -9.21
N ASP A 18 -21.57 42.02 -9.30
CA ASP A 18 -21.86 41.18 -8.14
C ASP A 18 -20.53 40.82 -7.47
N THR A 19 -20.33 41.26 -6.23
CA THR A 19 -19.19 40.82 -5.42
C THR A 19 -19.55 39.46 -4.85
N GLY A 20 -19.20 38.40 -5.59
CA GLY A 20 -19.42 37.02 -5.16
C GLY A 20 -18.85 36.77 -3.75
N VAL A 21 -19.57 35.99 -2.95
CA VAL A 21 -19.13 35.54 -1.62
C VAL A 21 -18.27 34.29 -1.79
N ASP A 22 -17.12 34.24 -1.10
CA ASP A 22 -16.24 33.08 -1.11
C ASP A 22 -16.87 31.86 -0.41
N VAL A 23 -16.68 30.67 -0.97
CA VAL A 23 -17.12 29.42 -0.34
C VAL A 23 -16.28 29.16 0.92
N VAL A 24 -16.92 28.85 2.04
CA VAL A 24 -16.23 28.47 3.29
C VAL A 24 -16.65 27.06 3.67
N GLY A 25 -15.71 26.24 4.12
CA GLY A 25 -15.98 24.84 4.45
C GLY A 25 -14.92 24.23 5.37
N THR A 26 -15.31 23.15 6.05
CA THR A 26 -14.38 22.29 6.79
C THR A 26 -14.46 20.89 6.22
N ILE A 27 -13.32 20.21 6.10
CA ILE A 27 -13.27 18.76 5.83
C ILE A 27 -12.63 18.13 7.06
N ASP A 28 -13.36 17.24 7.71
CA ASP A 28 -12.90 16.53 8.93
C ASP A 28 -12.37 17.49 10.02
N GLY A 29 -13.07 18.62 10.23
CA GLY A 29 -12.71 19.62 11.24
C GLY A 29 -11.53 20.53 10.87
N THR A 30 -10.87 20.33 9.71
CA THR A 30 -9.84 21.25 9.22
C THR A 30 -10.45 22.39 8.41
N SER A 31 -10.05 23.63 8.69
CA SER A 31 -10.59 24.84 8.04
C SER A 31 -9.96 25.10 6.66
N PHE A 32 -10.82 25.34 5.66
CA PHE A 32 -10.43 25.70 4.30
C PHE A 32 -10.77 27.17 4.04
N THR A 33 -9.88 27.90 3.36
CA THR A 33 -10.12 29.26 2.89
C THR A 33 -10.66 29.23 1.47
N GLY A 34 -11.78 29.92 1.25
CA GLY A 34 -12.38 30.10 -0.07
C GLY A 34 -11.74 31.22 -0.87
N SER A 35 -11.68 31.03 -2.18
CA SER A 35 -11.54 32.09 -3.17
C SER A 35 -12.53 31.78 -4.30
N GLY A 36 -13.63 32.52 -4.37
CA GLY A 36 -14.78 32.18 -5.21
C GLY A 36 -15.37 30.81 -4.85
N ASN A 37 -15.48 29.92 -5.84
CA ASN A 37 -15.98 28.54 -5.69
C ASN A 37 -14.87 27.50 -5.39
N VAL A 38 -13.64 27.96 -5.14
CA VAL A 38 -12.50 27.09 -4.81
C VAL A 38 -12.25 27.13 -3.31
N LEU A 39 -12.35 25.97 -2.67
CA LEU A 39 -11.90 25.76 -1.29
C LEU A 39 -10.45 25.29 -1.31
N THR A 40 -9.56 25.95 -0.57
CA THR A 40 -8.16 25.52 -0.40
C THR A 40 -7.84 25.31 1.08
N ALA A 41 -7.26 24.16 1.42
CA ALA A 41 -6.80 23.92 2.79
C ALA A 41 -5.51 24.70 3.04
N THR A 42 -5.57 25.57 4.04
CA THR A 42 -4.45 26.45 4.42
C THR A 42 -3.73 25.94 5.67
N SER A 43 -4.26 24.90 6.34
CA SER A 43 -3.65 24.26 7.51
C SER A 43 -4.08 22.79 7.64
N GLY A 44 -3.39 22.01 8.49
CA GLY A 44 -3.69 20.60 8.75
C GLY A 44 -3.12 19.60 7.75
N LEU A 45 -3.59 18.35 7.78
CA LEU A 45 -3.13 17.25 6.92
C LEU A 45 -3.46 17.44 5.43
N ALA A 46 -4.44 18.31 5.14
CA ALA A 46 -4.90 18.62 3.79
C ALA A 46 -4.27 19.90 3.20
N GLN A 47 -3.29 20.52 3.88
CA GLN A 47 -2.68 21.78 3.42
C GLN A 47 -2.18 21.66 1.96
N GLY A 48 -2.70 22.51 1.07
CA GLY A 48 -2.38 22.51 -0.37
C GLY A 48 -3.37 21.75 -1.26
N VAL A 49 -4.37 21.07 -0.69
CA VAL A 49 -5.49 20.48 -1.45
C VAL A 49 -6.52 21.57 -1.75
N SER A 50 -6.93 21.70 -3.02
CA SER A 50 -8.03 22.56 -3.44
C SER A 50 -9.17 21.76 -4.08
N VAL A 51 -10.41 22.12 -3.76
CA VAL A 51 -11.64 21.52 -4.29
C VAL A 51 -12.48 22.64 -4.91
N GLN A 52 -12.83 22.50 -6.19
CA GLN A 52 -13.69 23.44 -6.88
C GLN A 52 -15.10 22.86 -7.04
N PHE A 53 -16.11 23.56 -6.55
CA PHE A 53 -17.50 23.17 -6.78
C PHE A 53 -17.93 23.62 -8.17
N ALA A 54 -18.37 22.66 -8.99
CA ALA A 54 -19.09 22.96 -10.21
C ALA A 54 -20.48 23.49 -9.84
N THR A 55 -20.77 24.74 -10.17
CA THR A 55 -22.14 25.26 -10.22
C THR A 55 -22.59 25.12 -11.66
N ASP A 56 -23.68 24.43 -11.96
CA ASP A 56 -24.67 24.99 -12.89
C ASP A 56 -25.92 24.14 -13.04
N ALA A 57 -27.05 24.82 -13.19
CA ALA A 57 -28.31 24.24 -13.61
C ALA A 57 -28.47 24.16 -15.15
N ALA A 58 -27.41 24.40 -15.92
CA ALA A 58 -27.45 24.26 -17.38
C ALA A 58 -26.06 23.91 -17.95
N ASP A 59 -25.76 22.62 -17.99
CA ASP A 59 -24.92 21.90 -18.97
C ASP A 59 -23.94 22.73 -19.82
N ALA A 60 -22.99 23.38 -19.16
CA ALA A 60 -21.74 23.80 -19.75
C ALA A 60 -20.63 23.20 -18.90
N THR A 61 -20.12 22.03 -19.29
CA THR A 61 -18.73 21.68 -19.01
C THR A 61 -17.88 22.87 -19.48
N LEU A 62 -17.49 23.74 -18.55
CA LEU A 62 -16.47 24.73 -18.83
C LEU A 62 -15.17 23.94 -18.92
N THR A 63 -14.79 23.58 -20.14
CA THR A 63 -13.44 23.10 -20.42
C THR A 63 -12.49 24.19 -19.98
N VAL A 64 -11.90 24.02 -18.80
CA VAL A 64 -10.89 24.93 -18.30
C VAL A 64 -9.66 24.74 -19.20
N ASN A 65 -9.53 25.60 -20.20
CA ASN A 65 -8.41 25.59 -21.14
C ASN A 65 -7.22 26.29 -20.47
N GLY A 66 -6.29 25.48 -19.97
CA GLY A 66 -5.09 25.91 -19.27
C GLY A 66 -4.63 24.84 -18.27
N ALA A 67 -3.39 24.93 -17.80
CA ALA A 67 -2.89 24.04 -16.75
C ALA A 67 -3.64 24.36 -15.43
N GLN A 68 -4.67 23.56 -15.14
CA GLN A 68 -5.32 23.57 -13.84
C GLN A 68 -4.37 22.96 -12.82
N GLY A 69 -4.18 23.63 -11.69
CA GLY A 69 -3.28 23.17 -10.63
C GLY A 69 -3.51 21.68 -10.32
N SER A 70 -2.43 20.90 -10.34
CA SER A 70 -2.49 19.47 -10.08
C SER A 70 -2.75 19.22 -8.60
N VAL A 71 -3.82 18.50 -8.27
CA VAL A 71 -3.95 17.87 -6.94
C VAL A 71 -3.03 16.66 -6.91
N ALA A 72 -1.82 16.85 -6.36
CA ALA A 72 -0.88 15.76 -6.14
C ALA A 72 -1.18 15.12 -4.78
N VAL A 73 -1.90 13.99 -4.79
CA VAL A 73 -2.00 13.12 -3.61
C VAL A 73 -0.72 12.29 -3.54
N THR A 74 0.25 12.77 -2.76
CA THR A 74 1.48 12.02 -2.52
C THR A 74 1.23 10.98 -1.44
N ASP A 75 1.10 9.71 -1.87
CA ASP A 75 1.08 8.55 -0.97
C ASP A 75 2.46 8.38 -0.31
N ASN A 76 2.64 8.96 0.88
CA ASN A 76 3.87 8.83 1.67
C ASN A 76 3.84 7.58 2.58
N SER A 77 3.10 6.54 2.16
CA SER A 77 3.07 5.27 2.87
C SER A 77 4.42 4.57 2.82
N LEU A 78 4.73 3.89 3.92
CA LEU A 78 5.84 2.96 3.96
C LEU A 78 5.44 1.70 3.20
N ILE A 79 6.31 1.26 2.29
CA ILE A 79 6.11 0.08 1.47
C ILE A 79 7.01 -1.04 1.99
N PHE A 80 6.42 -2.18 2.32
CA PHE A 80 7.11 -3.37 2.79
C PHE A 80 7.01 -4.46 1.74
N GLN A 81 8.14 -5.08 1.39
CA GLN A 81 8.15 -6.31 0.61
C GLN A 81 7.79 -7.48 1.53
N ILE A 82 6.68 -8.15 1.25
CA ILE A 82 6.13 -9.20 2.12
C ILE A 82 6.21 -10.60 1.50
N GLY A 83 6.65 -10.72 0.24
CA GLY A 83 6.77 -12.00 -0.44
C GLY A 83 8.04 -12.14 -1.29
N PRO A 84 8.32 -13.35 -1.80
CA PRO A 84 9.53 -13.64 -2.56
C PRO A 84 9.55 -13.06 -3.98
N ASN A 85 8.39 -12.71 -4.55
CA ASN A 85 8.27 -12.26 -5.94
C ASN A 85 8.03 -10.74 -6.04
N GLU A 86 8.32 -10.19 -7.22
CA GLU A 86 8.05 -8.78 -7.53
C GLU A 86 6.57 -8.43 -7.31
N ASN A 87 6.31 -7.18 -6.91
CA ASN A 87 4.98 -6.63 -6.62
C ASN A 87 4.23 -7.22 -5.42
N GLN A 88 4.83 -8.14 -4.65
CA GLN A 88 4.28 -8.62 -3.38
C GLN A 88 4.59 -7.67 -2.23
N THR A 89 3.91 -6.52 -2.23
CA THR A 89 4.12 -5.44 -1.25
C THR A 89 2.89 -5.16 -0.41
N ALA A 90 3.12 -4.70 0.80
CA ALA A 90 2.09 -4.16 1.69
C ALA A 90 2.44 -2.72 2.06
N LYS A 91 1.43 -1.85 2.11
CA LYS A 91 1.61 -0.44 2.43
C LYS A 91 1.00 -0.11 3.78
N VAL A 92 1.63 0.80 4.51
CA VAL A 92 1.08 1.40 5.72
C VAL A 92 1.39 2.89 5.75
N SER A 93 0.36 3.70 5.95
CA SER A 93 0.50 5.14 6.11
C SER A 93 0.71 5.46 7.59
N ILE A 94 1.67 6.34 7.89
CA ILE A 94 1.89 6.86 9.24
C ILE A 94 1.61 8.35 9.21
N SER A 95 0.56 8.75 9.90
CA SER A 95 0.22 10.16 10.09
C SER A 95 1.33 10.89 10.84
N LYS A 96 1.44 12.21 10.64
CA LYS A 96 2.43 13.03 11.35
C LYS A 96 2.17 12.97 12.85
N VAL A 97 3.20 12.60 13.62
CA VAL A 97 3.18 12.57 15.09
C VAL A 97 4.06 13.70 15.60
N ASN A 98 3.55 14.93 15.58
CA ASN A 98 4.24 16.08 16.15
C ASN A 98 3.25 16.93 16.97
N PRO A 99 3.75 17.79 17.89
CA PRO A 99 2.87 18.58 18.75
C PRO A 99 1.94 19.53 17.98
N THR A 100 2.23 19.87 16.72
CA THR A 100 1.38 20.76 15.91
C THR A 100 0.29 20.01 15.15
N SER A 101 0.42 18.70 14.95
CA SER A 101 -0.54 17.83 14.27
C SER A 101 -1.42 17.01 15.21
N LEU A 102 -0.97 16.76 16.45
CA LEU A 102 -1.71 16.01 17.46
C LEU A 102 -2.72 16.89 18.22
N GLY A 103 -3.86 16.31 18.59
CA GLY A 103 -4.85 17.00 19.42
C GLY A 103 -5.61 18.09 18.68
N ALA A 104 -5.59 18.07 17.35
CA ALA A 104 -6.29 19.06 16.53
C ALA A 104 -7.80 18.77 16.44
N GLY A 105 -8.60 19.81 16.24
CA GLY A 105 -10.04 19.68 15.97
C GLY A 105 -10.92 19.48 17.21
N VAL A 106 -10.41 19.73 18.42
CA VAL A 106 -11.23 19.70 19.65
C VAL A 106 -12.19 20.90 19.63
N THR A 107 -13.49 20.62 19.50
CA THR A 107 -14.53 21.66 19.37
C THR A 107 -14.73 22.39 20.71
N GLY A 108 -14.76 23.73 20.66
CA GLY A 108 -14.99 24.57 21.85
C GLY A 108 -13.75 24.80 22.72
N ASN A 109 -12.57 24.41 22.24
CA ASN A 109 -11.30 24.57 22.94
C ASN A 109 -10.58 25.87 22.52
N GLN A 110 -9.86 26.49 23.45
CA GLN A 110 -9.03 27.67 23.17
C GLN A 110 -7.73 27.33 22.43
N PHE A 111 -7.30 26.07 22.47
CA PHE A 111 -6.09 25.57 21.83
C PHE A 111 -6.41 24.77 20.57
N GLY A 112 -5.64 25.00 19.51
CA GLY A 112 -5.84 24.32 18.22
C GLY A 112 -5.10 22.99 18.11
N ASN A 113 -4.10 22.76 18.96
CA ASN A 113 -3.25 21.56 18.97
C ASN A 113 -2.41 21.49 20.25
N LEU A 114 -1.70 20.37 20.43
CA LEU A 114 -0.85 20.11 21.60
C LEU A 114 0.26 21.16 21.80
N ASN A 115 0.81 21.75 20.73
CA ASN A 115 1.85 22.78 20.80
C ASN A 115 1.35 24.12 21.35
N SER A 116 0.07 24.43 21.18
CA SER A 116 -0.52 25.71 21.56
C SER A 116 -0.98 25.78 23.02
N ILE A 117 -0.85 24.69 23.78
CA ILE A 117 -1.34 24.58 25.15
C ILE A 117 -0.66 25.59 26.07
N ASP A 118 -1.48 26.31 26.84
CA ASP A 118 -1.06 27.19 27.92
C ASP A 118 -1.86 26.90 29.20
N ILE A 119 -1.15 26.58 30.29
CA ILE A 119 -1.72 26.15 31.58
C ILE A 119 -1.66 27.30 32.62
N THR A 120 -1.34 28.52 32.19
CA THR A 120 -1.24 29.68 33.10
C THR A 120 -2.59 30.09 33.71
N SER A 121 -3.72 29.69 33.12
CA SER A 121 -5.07 29.98 33.61
C SER A 121 -5.84 28.70 33.98
N ALA A 122 -6.81 28.82 34.89
CA ALA A 122 -7.64 27.68 35.31
C ALA A 122 -8.53 27.13 34.18
N SER A 123 -9.05 28.00 33.30
CA SER A 123 -9.78 27.58 32.11
C SER A 123 -8.86 26.94 31.07
N GLY A 124 -7.68 27.52 30.83
CA GLY A 124 -6.66 26.93 29.98
C GLY A 124 -6.22 25.54 30.46
N ALA A 125 -6.11 25.33 31.77
CA ALA A 125 -5.81 24.00 32.30
C ALA A 125 -6.89 22.95 31.99
N GLN A 126 -8.18 23.33 32.01
CA GLN A 126 -9.28 22.40 31.67
C GLN A 126 -9.29 22.07 30.18
N ASP A 127 -9.12 23.10 29.34
CA ASP A 127 -9.06 22.94 27.89
C ASP A 127 -7.81 22.15 27.46
N ALA A 128 -6.68 22.33 28.14
CA ALA A 128 -5.47 21.56 27.90
C ALA A 128 -5.68 20.06 28.08
N ILE A 129 -6.45 19.65 29.09
CA ILE A 129 -6.76 18.22 29.34
C ILE A 129 -7.47 17.62 28.13
N ALA A 130 -8.46 18.31 27.57
CA ALA A 130 -9.21 17.82 26.41
C ALA A 130 -8.31 17.67 25.16
N VAL A 131 -7.36 18.59 24.93
CA VAL A 131 -6.39 18.46 23.82
C VAL A 131 -5.41 17.31 24.07
N ILE A 132 -4.97 17.12 25.30
CA ILE A 132 -4.07 16.01 25.68
C ILE A 132 -4.76 14.67 25.49
N ASP A 133 -6.00 14.51 25.97
CA ASP A 133 -6.78 13.29 25.81
C ASP A 133 -6.95 12.95 24.33
N LYS A 134 -7.33 13.94 23.51
CA LYS A 134 -7.42 13.76 22.06
C LYS A 134 -6.08 13.35 21.43
N SER A 135 -4.97 13.94 21.88
CA SER A 135 -3.63 13.58 21.40
C SER A 135 -3.25 12.14 21.80
N ILE A 136 -3.64 11.70 22.99
CA ILE A 136 -3.45 10.31 23.44
C ILE A 136 -4.27 9.36 22.56
N ASP A 137 -5.52 9.71 22.26
CA ASP A 137 -6.38 8.92 21.38
C ASP A 137 -5.79 8.81 19.97
N ASP A 138 -5.29 9.92 19.40
CA ASP A 138 -4.66 9.94 18.08
C ASP A 138 -3.46 8.98 18.02
N VAL A 139 -2.59 9.02 19.04
CA VAL A 139 -1.44 8.12 19.14
C VAL A 139 -1.87 6.67 19.38
N THR A 140 -2.89 6.45 20.22
CA THR A 140 -3.38 5.11 20.55
C THR A 140 -4.01 4.44 19.33
N ASN A 141 -4.79 5.19 18.55
CA ASN A 141 -5.37 4.73 17.29
C ASN A 141 -4.26 4.38 16.28
N LEU A 142 -3.27 5.26 16.10
CA LEU A 142 -2.13 4.97 15.23
C LEU A 142 -1.39 3.69 15.66
N ARG A 143 -1.18 3.49 16.97
CA ARG A 143 -0.56 2.25 17.49
C ARG A 143 -1.44 1.03 17.25
N GLY A 144 -2.75 1.17 17.38
CA GLY A 144 -3.73 0.13 17.06
C GLY A 144 -3.66 -0.28 15.58
N ASP A 145 -3.66 0.69 14.68
CA ASP A 145 -3.57 0.47 13.23
C ASP A 145 -2.25 -0.19 12.83
N LEU A 146 -1.12 0.27 13.39
CA LEU A 146 0.19 -0.35 13.17
C LEU A 146 0.24 -1.78 13.72
N GLY A 147 -0.35 -2.03 14.89
CA GLY A 147 -0.45 -3.36 15.49
C GLY A 147 -1.31 -4.30 14.64
N ALA A 148 -2.45 -3.81 14.15
CA ALA A 148 -3.32 -4.55 13.24
C ALA A 148 -2.59 -4.89 11.92
N PHE A 149 -1.88 -3.93 11.32
CA PHE A 149 -1.09 -4.18 10.11
C PHE A 149 0.02 -5.21 10.35
N GLN A 150 0.76 -5.08 11.45
CA GLN A 150 1.81 -6.03 11.82
C GLN A 150 1.26 -7.45 12.00
N GLN A 151 0.14 -7.60 12.72
CA GLN A 151 -0.40 -8.91 13.04
C GLN A 151 -1.15 -9.53 11.85
N ASN A 152 -2.02 -8.77 11.18
CA ASN A 152 -2.85 -9.32 10.12
C ASN A 152 -2.09 -9.50 8.81
N THR A 153 -1.15 -8.61 8.51
CA THR A 153 -0.43 -8.64 7.25
C THR A 153 0.92 -9.30 7.39
N LEU A 154 1.82 -8.75 8.23
CA LEU A 154 3.20 -9.24 8.29
C LEU A 154 3.29 -10.62 8.95
N ASN A 155 2.64 -10.83 10.09
CA ASN A 155 2.69 -12.10 10.81
C ASN A 155 1.99 -13.22 10.03
N SER A 156 0.79 -12.95 9.50
CA SER A 156 0.06 -13.89 8.64
C SER A 156 0.88 -14.29 7.41
N THR A 157 1.44 -13.31 6.69
CA THR A 157 2.25 -13.60 5.50
C THR A 157 3.52 -14.36 5.87
N ALA A 158 4.21 -13.99 6.95
CA ALA A 158 5.39 -14.72 7.41
C ALA A 158 5.07 -16.18 7.76
N ASN A 159 3.93 -16.46 8.40
CA ASN A 159 3.52 -17.83 8.71
C ASN A 159 3.17 -18.61 7.44
N ASN A 160 2.48 -17.98 6.48
CA ASN A 160 2.19 -18.60 5.21
C ASN A 160 3.47 -18.92 4.40
N LEU A 161 4.43 -18.01 4.38
CA LEU A 161 5.73 -18.23 3.73
C LEU A 161 6.52 -19.34 4.40
N ARG A 162 6.51 -19.43 5.74
CA ARG A 162 7.15 -20.54 6.48
C ARG A 162 6.54 -21.89 6.13
N ALA A 163 5.21 -21.98 6.11
CA ALA A 163 4.51 -23.21 5.72
C ALA A 163 4.82 -23.59 4.26
N THR A 164 4.84 -22.60 3.36
CA THR A 164 5.18 -22.83 1.94
C THR A 164 6.63 -23.29 1.78
N LEU A 165 7.56 -22.69 2.53
CA LEU A 165 8.96 -23.09 2.56
C LEU A 165 9.10 -24.54 3.06
N GLU A 166 8.44 -24.90 4.16
CA GLU A 166 8.45 -26.26 4.69
C GLU A 166 7.93 -27.29 3.67
N ASN A 167 6.80 -26.99 3.03
CA ASN A 167 6.24 -27.84 1.98
C ASN A 167 7.19 -27.97 0.77
N THR A 168 7.85 -26.89 0.38
CA THR A 168 8.80 -26.89 -0.76
C THR A 168 10.04 -27.70 -0.44
N VAL A 169 10.60 -27.53 0.76
CA VAL A 169 11.76 -28.29 1.24
C VAL A 169 11.42 -29.77 1.38
N SER A 170 10.22 -30.10 1.85
CA SER A 170 9.74 -31.48 1.93
C SER A 170 9.60 -32.11 0.55
N ALA A 171 8.99 -31.39 -0.41
CA ALA A 171 8.88 -31.86 -1.78
C ALA A 171 10.26 -32.04 -2.45
N GLU A 172 11.19 -31.11 -2.21
CA GLU A 172 12.57 -31.22 -2.69
C GLU A 172 13.29 -32.42 -2.09
N SER A 173 13.09 -32.71 -0.80
CA SER A 173 13.64 -33.90 -0.14
C SER A 173 13.12 -35.19 -0.78
N VAL A 174 11.80 -35.29 -1.01
CA VAL A 174 11.20 -36.47 -1.63
C VAL A 174 11.74 -36.71 -3.03
N ILE A 175 11.89 -35.64 -3.83
CA ILE A 175 12.45 -35.75 -5.19
C ILE A 175 13.91 -36.22 -5.11
N ARG A 176 14.74 -35.56 -4.31
CA ARG A 176 16.17 -35.93 -4.18
C ARG A 176 16.36 -37.35 -3.64
N ASP A 177 15.59 -37.74 -2.64
CA ASP A 177 15.70 -39.07 -2.03
C ASP A 177 15.22 -40.16 -2.98
N THR A 178 14.18 -39.90 -3.78
CA THR A 178 13.69 -40.84 -4.80
C THR A 178 14.71 -41.02 -5.92
N ASP A 179 15.24 -39.91 -6.46
CA ASP A 179 16.26 -39.96 -7.52
C ASP A 179 17.54 -40.66 -7.03
N PHE A 180 17.95 -40.40 -5.79
CA PHE A 180 19.10 -41.07 -5.18
C PHE A 180 18.84 -42.57 -4.98
N ALA A 181 17.66 -42.96 -4.48
CA ALA A 181 17.31 -44.36 -4.29
C ALA A 181 17.29 -45.12 -5.63
N GLU A 182 16.75 -44.53 -6.70
CA GLU A 182 16.75 -45.13 -8.04
C GLU A 182 18.17 -45.31 -8.59
N GLU A 183 19.01 -44.28 -8.49
CA GLU A 183 20.39 -44.35 -8.98
C GLU A 183 21.23 -45.36 -8.18
N ILE A 184 21.07 -45.42 -6.85
CA ILE A 184 21.75 -46.41 -6.01
C ILE A 184 21.25 -47.83 -6.30
N ALA A 185 19.96 -48.03 -6.57
CA ALA A 185 19.43 -49.32 -6.98
C ALA A 185 20.01 -49.76 -8.34
N ASN A 186 20.09 -48.84 -9.29
CA ASN A 186 20.70 -49.10 -10.60
C ASN A 186 22.20 -49.37 -10.49
N PHE A 187 22.94 -48.57 -9.72
CA PHE A 187 24.36 -48.78 -9.44
C PHE A 187 24.61 -50.13 -8.78
N THR A 188 23.82 -50.49 -7.76
CA THR A 188 23.92 -51.78 -7.07
C THR A 188 23.60 -52.93 -8.02
N LYS A 189 22.56 -52.82 -8.85
CA LYS A 189 22.21 -53.81 -9.88
C LYS A 189 23.35 -53.99 -10.89
N GLN A 190 23.93 -52.89 -11.36
CA GLN A 190 25.07 -52.94 -12.27
C GLN A 190 26.30 -53.59 -11.61
N GLN A 191 26.57 -53.25 -10.34
CA GLN A 191 27.68 -53.84 -9.60
C GLN A 191 27.49 -55.34 -9.37
N VAL A 192 26.29 -55.78 -9.03
CA VAL A 192 25.93 -57.20 -8.92
C VAL A 192 26.04 -57.89 -10.28
N LEU A 193 25.59 -57.26 -11.38
CA LEU A 193 25.73 -57.80 -12.73
C LEU A 193 27.19 -57.94 -13.14
N VAL A 194 28.06 -56.99 -12.80
CA VAL A 194 29.50 -57.08 -13.06
C VAL A 194 30.13 -58.22 -12.27
N GLN A 195 29.80 -58.37 -10.98
CA GLN A 195 30.30 -59.46 -10.13
C GLN A 195 29.77 -60.84 -10.55
N ALA A 196 28.49 -60.92 -10.95
CA ALA A 196 27.89 -62.13 -11.50
C ALA A 196 28.50 -62.46 -12.87
N GLY A 197 28.68 -61.46 -13.73
CA GLY A 197 29.32 -61.59 -15.03
C GLY A 197 30.73 -62.16 -14.92
N THR A 198 31.57 -61.64 -14.01
CA THR A 198 32.92 -62.17 -13.78
C THR A 198 32.90 -63.58 -13.19
N SER A 199 31.98 -63.89 -12.28
CA SER A 199 31.82 -65.23 -11.70
C SER A 199 31.32 -66.26 -12.72
N VAL A 200 30.40 -65.87 -13.60
CA VAL A 200 29.90 -66.70 -14.71
C VAL A 200 30.98 -66.90 -15.76
N LEU A 201 31.73 -65.85 -16.12
CA LEU A 201 32.88 -65.97 -17.04
C LEU A 201 33.97 -66.89 -16.46
N SER A 202 34.23 -66.81 -15.16
CA SER A 202 35.18 -67.68 -14.46
C SER A 202 34.73 -69.14 -14.49
N ASN A 203 33.45 -69.42 -14.23
CA ASN A 203 32.89 -70.78 -14.32
C ASN A 203 32.86 -71.31 -15.76
N ALA A 204 32.48 -70.46 -16.73
CA ALA A 204 32.45 -70.79 -18.15
C ALA A 204 33.84 -71.02 -18.73
N ASN A 205 34.91 -70.44 -18.15
CA ASN A 205 36.30 -70.73 -18.54
C ASN A 205 36.83 -72.03 -17.91
N GLN A 206 36.33 -72.45 -16.75
CA GLN A 206 36.73 -73.70 -16.09
C GLN A 206 36.07 -74.94 -16.74
N GLN A 207 34.83 -74.83 -17.22
CA GLN A 207 34.10 -75.94 -17.86
C GLN A 207 34.82 -76.54 -19.10
N PRO A 208 35.32 -75.75 -20.06
CA PRO A 208 36.06 -76.25 -21.22
C PRO A 208 37.42 -76.87 -20.83
N GLN A 209 38.07 -76.37 -19.79
CA GLN A 209 39.34 -76.92 -19.29
C GLN A 209 39.15 -78.31 -18.69
N LEU A 210 38.04 -78.55 -17.99
CA LEU A 210 37.66 -79.87 -17.49
C LEU A 210 37.37 -80.85 -18.64
N VAL A 211 36.71 -80.39 -19.71
CA VAL A 211 36.49 -81.22 -20.91
C VAL A 211 37.80 -81.55 -21.62
N LEU A 212 38.75 -80.61 -21.71
CA LEU A 212 40.08 -80.89 -22.24
C LEU A 212 40.86 -81.90 -21.38
N SER A 213 40.64 -81.93 -20.07
CA SER A 213 41.26 -82.93 -19.17
C SER A 213 40.70 -84.34 -19.37
N LEU A 214 39.47 -84.46 -19.90
CA LEU A 214 38.82 -85.73 -20.24
C LEU A 214 39.19 -86.24 -21.65
N LEU A 215 39.83 -85.41 -22.49
CA LEU A 215 40.31 -85.76 -23.82
C LEU A 215 41.81 -86.15 -23.83
N ARG A 216 42.40 -86.39 -22.66
CA ARG A 216 43.77 -86.88 -22.46
C ARG A 216 43.74 -88.27 -21.86
#